data_AF-A0A9N8D429-F1
#
_entry.id   AF-A0A9N8D429-F1
#
_cell.length_a   1.000
_cell.length_b   1.000
_cell.length_c   1.000
_cell.angle_alpha   90.00
_cell.angle_beta   90.00
_cell.angle_gamma   90.00
#
_symmetry.space_group_name_H-M   'P 1'
#
loop_
_entity.id
_entity.type
_entity.pdbx_description
1 polymer ?
#
loop_
_entity_poly.entity_id
_entity_poly.type
_entity_poly.pdbx_seq_one_letter_code
_entity_poly.pdbx_strand_id
1 'polypeptide(L)'
;MTQQQNLAARESNERNGKDEIVITAIEVKNAQARLTFLPSKLGRYCIAFENAIYHWMTRNAVAYNGGYWDFYTLSNGGFYLQPTKGYMLTSPNGFMDDVSAQEAGIIVTLMMLSHFSFVTYEKEHHEDCERISAYFHQLRDFIFTLSPESQTKILNAID
;
A
#
# COMPACT_ATOMS: atom_id res chain seq x y z
N MET A 1 35.64 22.48 31.81
CA MET A 1 35.25 22.11 30.44
C MET A 1 34.18 21.00 30.36
N THR A 2 33.68 20.47 31.50
CA THR A 2 32.91 19.21 31.53
C THR A 2 31.38 19.36 31.59
N GLN A 3 30.83 20.53 31.92
CA GLN A 3 29.37 20.72 31.99
C GLN A 3 28.73 21.08 30.65
N GLN A 4 29.40 21.87 29.81
CA GLN A 4 28.89 22.26 28.48
C GLN A 4 28.85 21.11 27.47
N GLN A 5 29.80 20.16 27.56
CA GLN A 5 29.82 18.98 26.70
C GLN A 5 28.71 17.97 27.05
N ASN A 6 28.33 17.87 28.33
CA ASN A 6 27.24 16.99 28.76
C ASN A 6 25.84 17.56 28.42
N LEU A 7 25.70 18.89 28.39
CA LEU A 7 24.45 19.53 27.97
C LEU A 7 24.24 19.38 26.46
N ALA A 8 25.29 19.59 25.65
CA ALA A 8 25.24 19.40 24.20
C ALA A 8 24.97 17.93 23.78
N ALA A 9 25.50 16.96 24.53
CA ALA A 9 25.22 15.54 24.30
C ALA A 9 23.77 15.14 24.65
N ARG A 10 23.17 15.76 25.68
CA ARG A 10 21.75 15.57 26.02
C ARG A 10 20.83 16.23 24.99
N GLU A 11 21.12 17.45 24.57
CA GLU A 11 20.35 18.15 23.52
C GLU A 11 20.49 17.51 22.13
N SER A 12 21.57 16.76 21.87
CA SER A 12 21.73 15.96 20.64
C SER A 12 21.00 14.62 20.73
N ASN A 13 20.85 14.04 21.92
CA ASN A 13 20.05 12.83 22.12
C ASN A 13 18.55 13.12 22.14
N GLU A 14 18.13 14.29 22.65
CA GLU A 14 16.72 14.73 22.65
C GLU A 14 16.24 15.12 21.25
N ARG A 15 17.15 15.50 20.33
CA ARG A 15 16.84 15.74 18.91
C ARG A 15 16.72 14.49 18.06
N ASN A 16 17.08 13.32 18.59
CA ASN A 16 16.97 12.05 17.86
C ASN A 16 15.64 11.32 18.10
N GLY A 17 14.74 11.90 18.90
CA GLY A 17 13.32 11.59 18.88
C GLY A 17 12.65 12.21 17.66
N LYS A 18 13.05 11.82 16.44
CA LYS A 18 12.08 11.86 15.36
C LYS A 18 11.04 10.83 15.77
N ASP A 19 9.88 11.28 16.21
CA ASP A 19 8.69 10.44 16.26
C ASP A 19 8.61 9.73 14.92
N GLU A 20 9.07 8.48 14.90
CA GLU A 20 8.98 7.63 13.74
C GLU A 20 7.48 7.53 13.50
N ILE A 21 6.99 8.12 12.40
CA ILE A 21 5.57 8.13 12.12
C ILE A 21 5.18 6.69 11.84
N VAL A 22 4.77 5.96 12.89
CA VAL A 22 4.34 4.57 12.78
C VAL A 22 2.97 4.58 12.10
N ILE A 23 2.97 4.25 10.82
CA ILE A 23 1.73 4.05 10.05
C ILE A 23 1.20 2.66 10.40
N THR A 24 -0.01 2.59 10.96
CA THR A 24 -0.62 1.32 11.37
C THR A 24 -1.69 0.91 10.36
N ALA A 25 -1.84 -0.40 10.18
CA ALA A 25 -2.89 -0.99 9.33
C ALA A 25 -3.96 -1.64 10.21
N ILE A 26 -5.23 -1.31 9.95
CA ILE A 26 -6.38 -1.87 10.65
C ILE A 26 -7.31 -2.54 9.63
N GLU A 27 -7.58 -3.82 9.85
CA GLU A 27 -8.50 -4.61 9.04
C GLU A 27 -9.95 -4.14 9.25
N VAL A 28 -10.66 -3.93 8.14
CA VAL A 28 -12.09 -3.58 8.15
C VAL A 28 -12.92 -4.86 8.28
N LYS A 29 -13.29 -5.19 9.51
CA LYS A 29 -14.05 -6.42 9.85
C LYS A 29 -15.56 -6.28 9.75
N ASN A 30 -16.09 -5.08 9.99
CA ASN A 30 -17.53 -4.85 10.00
C ASN A 30 -18.11 -4.97 8.58
N ALA A 31 -19.10 -5.87 8.38
CA ALA A 31 -19.67 -6.13 7.06
C ALA A 31 -20.27 -4.88 6.39
N GLN A 32 -20.96 -4.01 7.14
CA GLN A 32 -21.52 -2.79 6.60
C GLN A 32 -20.43 -1.81 6.16
N ALA A 33 -19.38 -1.65 6.96
CA ALA A 33 -18.23 -0.81 6.62
C ALA A 33 -17.50 -1.34 5.38
N ARG A 34 -17.40 -2.67 5.23
CA ARG A 34 -16.80 -3.32 4.04
C ARG A 34 -17.59 -3.05 2.77
N LEU A 35 -18.93 -3.12 2.81
CA LEU A 35 -19.78 -2.84 1.64
C LEU A 35 -19.56 -1.43 1.08
N THR A 36 -19.30 -0.46 1.95
CA THR A 36 -19.08 0.93 1.54
C THR A 36 -17.61 1.31 1.40
N PHE A 37 -16.67 0.39 1.67
CA PHE A 37 -15.25 0.70 1.75
C PHE A 37 -14.68 1.24 0.44
N LEU A 38 -14.64 0.42 -0.62
CA LEU A 38 -14.13 0.84 -1.92
C LEU A 38 -14.97 1.97 -2.55
N PRO A 39 -16.32 1.96 -2.49
CA PRO A 39 -17.12 3.10 -2.95
C PRO A 39 -16.74 4.42 -2.27
N SER A 40 -16.47 4.42 -0.96
CA SER A 40 -16.09 5.64 -0.23
C SER A 40 -14.69 6.15 -0.59
N LYS A 41 -13.77 5.27 -0.99
CA LYS A 41 -12.39 5.62 -1.34
C LYS A 41 -12.26 6.01 -2.82
N LEU A 42 -12.88 5.25 -3.71
CA LEU A 42 -12.63 5.30 -5.16
C LEU A 42 -13.83 5.82 -5.98
N GLY A 43 -14.97 6.07 -5.34
CA GLY A 43 -16.18 6.55 -6.00
C GLY A 43 -16.59 5.65 -7.17
N ARG A 44 -16.80 6.25 -8.34
CA ARG A 44 -17.18 5.54 -9.57
C ARG A 44 -16.17 4.50 -10.06
N TYR A 45 -14.92 4.56 -9.59
CA TYR A 45 -13.87 3.63 -10.01
C TYR A 45 -13.79 2.36 -9.16
N CYS A 46 -14.56 2.25 -8.06
CA CYS A 46 -14.46 1.13 -7.12
C CYS A 46 -14.54 -0.26 -7.78
N ILE A 47 -15.57 -0.49 -8.60
CA ILE A 47 -15.77 -1.79 -9.28
C ILE A 47 -14.67 -2.06 -10.31
N ALA A 48 -14.26 -1.04 -11.07
CA ALA A 48 -13.21 -1.19 -12.05
C ALA A 48 -11.86 -1.51 -11.39
N PHE A 49 -11.57 -0.86 -10.27
CA PHE A 49 -10.34 -1.07 -9.49
C PHE A 49 -10.30 -2.48 -8.89
N GLU A 50 -11.38 -2.93 -8.27
CA GLU A 50 -11.47 -4.27 -7.69
C GLU A 50 -11.30 -5.36 -8.78
N ASN A 51 -11.97 -5.21 -9.91
CA ASN A 51 -11.82 -6.12 -11.05
C ASN A 51 -10.38 -6.12 -11.58
N ALA A 52 -9.72 -4.96 -11.62
CA ALA A 52 -8.35 -4.84 -12.09
C ALA A 52 -7.37 -5.57 -11.15
N ILE A 53 -7.58 -5.53 -9.83
CA ILE A 53 -6.83 -6.33 -8.86
C ILE A 53 -6.96 -7.82 -9.18
N TYR A 54 -8.19 -8.33 -9.32
CA TYR A 54 -8.41 -9.75 -9.60
C TYR A 54 -7.83 -10.17 -10.94
N HIS A 55 -7.96 -9.33 -11.97
CA HIS A 55 -7.40 -9.58 -13.29
C HIS A 55 -5.87 -9.62 -13.26
N TRP A 56 -5.24 -8.67 -12.57
CA TRP A 56 -3.79 -8.63 -12.43
C TRP A 56 -3.29 -9.89 -11.71
N MET A 57 -3.93 -10.28 -10.60
CA MET A 57 -3.57 -11.50 -9.86
C MET A 57 -3.76 -12.76 -10.68
N THR A 58 -4.84 -12.87 -11.48
CA THR A 58 -5.07 -14.03 -12.37
C THR A 58 -3.95 -14.22 -13.39
N ARG A 59 -3.32 -13.14 -13.84
CA ARG A 59 -2.25 -13.19 -14.85
C ARG A 59 -0.87 -13.40 -14.25
N ASN A 60 -0.63 -12.86 -13.05
CA ASN A 60 0.71 -12.69 -12.50
C ASN A 60 0.96 -13.51 -11.24
N ALA A 61 -0.06 -14.13 -10.64
CA ALA A 61 0.10 -14.98 -9.46
C ALA A 61 -0.07 -16.46 -9.83
N VAL A 62 0.92 -17.29 -9.48
CA VAL A 62 0.91 -18.72 -9.78
C VAL A 62 -0.24 -19.41 -9.03
N ALA A 63 -1.05 -20.18 -9.75
CA ALA A 63 -2.19 -20.92 -9.23
C ALA A 63 -3.24 -20.06 -8.49
N TYR A 64 -3.34 -18.77 -8.83
CA TYR A 64 -4.40 -17.90 -8.33
C TYR A 64 -5.74 -18.25 -8.96
N ASN A 65 -6.76 -18.45 -8.12
CA ASN A 65 -8.12 -18.84 -8.53
C ASN A 65 -9.19 -17.88 -8.01
N GLY A 66 -8.80 -16.64 -7.69
CA GLY A 66 -9.68 -15.69 -7.02
C GLY A 66 -9.68 -15.89 -5.51
N GLY A 67 -10.71 -15.36 -4.86
CA GLY A 67 -10.94 -15.54 -3.43
C GLY A 67 -11.38 -14.27 -2.75
N TYR A 68 -11.55 -14.37 -1.45
CA TYR A 68 -11.87 -13.24 -0.59
C TYR A 68 -10.62 -12.37 -0.38
N TRP A 69 -10.81 -11.06 -0.29
CA TRP A 69 -9.73 -10.11 -0.02
C TRP A 69 -10.08 -9.26 1.18
N ASP A 70 -9.18 -9.14 2.14
CA ASP A 70 -9.32 -8.29 3.30
C ASP A 70 -8.99 -6.84 2.98
N PHE A 71 -9.75 -5.92 3.57
CA PHE A 71 -9.57 -4.49 3.36
C PHE A 71 -8.89 -3.90 4.59
N TYR A 72 -7.84 -3.12 4.36
CA TYR A 72 -7.08 -2.47 5.42
C TYR A 72 -7.11 -0.96 5.22
N THR A 73 -7.43 -0.23 6.29
CA THR A 73 -7.20 1.22 6.34
C THR A 73 -5.88 1.49 7.03
N LEU A 74 -5.16 2.52 6.57
CA LEU A 74 -3.93 3.00 7.17
C LEU A 74 -4.20 4.23 8.02
N SER A 75 -3.44 4.42 9.11
CA SER A 75 -3.58 5.57 10.01
C SER A 75 -3.28 6.92 9.33
N ASN A 76 -2.54 6.91 8.22
CA ASN A 76 -2.26 8.10 7.39
C ASN A 76 -3.33 8.37 6.33
N GLY A 77 -4.46 7.65 6.34
CA GLY A 77 -5.58 7.80 5.41
C GLY A 77 -5.55 6.87 4.20
N GLY A 78 -4.41 6.21 3.95
CA GLY A 78 -4.23 5.23 2.89
C GLY A 78 -5.05 3.95 3.10
N PHE A 79 -4.97 3.04 2.14
CA PHE A 79 -5.58 1.72 2.25
C PHE A 79 -4.86 0.72 1.36
N TYR A 80 -5.09 -0.57 1.62
CA TYR A 80 -4.77 -1.64 0.68
C TYR A 80 -5.76 -2.78 0.81
N LEU A 81 -5.78 -3.64 -0.21
CA LEU A 81 -6.51 -4.91 -0.17
C LEU A 81 -5.48 -6.03 -0.06
N GLN A 82 -5.81 -7.08 0.68
CA GLN A 82 -4.93 -8.21 0.92
C GLN A 82 -5.63 -9.53 0.57
N PRO A 83 -5.02 -10.43 -0.21
CA PRO A 83 -5.56 -11.78 -0.35
C PRO A 83 -5.49 -12.56 0.97
N THR A 84 -6.20 -13.68 1.07
CA THR A 84 -6.18 -14.54 2.27
C THR A 84 -4.86 -15.29 2.51
N LYS A 85 -3.98 -15.37 1.50
CA LYS A 85 -2.70 -16.07 1.56
C LYS A 85 -1.67 -15.44 0.62
N GLY A 86 -0.40 -15.83 0.80
CA GLY A 86 0.69 -15.47 -0.11
C GLY A 86 0.64 -16.21 -1.45
N TYR A 87 1.41 -15.70 -2.40
CA TYR A 87 1.52 -16.23 -3.77
C TYR A 87 2.95 -16.04 -4.30
N MET A 88 3.35 -16.90 -5.23
CA MET A 88 4.46 -16.60 -6.12
C MET A 88 3.98 -15.62 -7.19
N LEU A 89 4.55 -14.42 -7.22
CA LEU A 89 4.22 -13.40 -8.21
C LEU A 89 5.27 -13.37 -9.32
N THR A 90 4.81 -13.11 -10.54
CA THR A 90 5.64 -12.87 -11.72
C THR A 90 5.24 -11.53 -12.34
N SER A 91 6.10 -10.52 -12.28
CA SER A 91 5.81 -9.20 -12.86
C SER A 91 6.51 -9.02 -14.22
N PRO A 92 5.98 -8.14 -15.10
CA PRO A 92 6.60 -7.85 -16.40
C PRO A 92 8.04 -7.33 -16.33
N ASN A 93 8.44 -6.73 -15.21
CA ASN A 93 9.80 -6.23 -14.96
C ASN A 93 10.83 -7.36 -14.67
N GLY A 94 10.40 -8.61 -14.68
CA GLY A 94 11.25 -9.78 -14.40
C GLY A 94 11.27 -10.19 -12.92
N PHE A 95 10.54 -9.51 -12.03
CA PHE A 95 10.35 -9.96 -10.66
C PHE A 95 9.65 -11.33 -10.63
N MET A 96 10.23 -12.27 -9.89
CA MET A 96 9.69 -13.61 -9.69
C MET A 96 10.08 -14.08 -8.30
N ASP A 97 9.15 -14.01 -7.33
CA ASP A 97 9.42 -14.42 -5.95
C ASP A 97 8.12 -14.80 -5.22
N ASP A 98 8.26 -15.59 -4.17
CA ASP A 98 7.21 -15.84 -3.20
C ASP A 98 7.03 -14.61 -2.30
N VAL A 99 5.80 -14.12 -2.24
CA VAL A 99 5.41 -12.99 -1.40
C VAL A 99 4.33 -13.42 -0.42
N SER A 100 4.37 -12.86 0.78
CA SER A 100 3.32 -13.01 1.79
C SER A 100 2.00 -12.39 1.31
N ALA A 101 0.91 -12.71 2.02
CA ALA A 101 -0.39 -12.12 1.73
C ALA A 101 -0.34 -10.58 1.74
N GLN A 102 0.30 -10.02 2.76
CA GLN A 102 0.46 -8.57 2.91
C GLN A 102 1.25 -7.96 1.76
N GLU A 103 2.38 -8.55 1.41
CA GLU A 103 3.23 -8.06 0.31
C GLU A 103 2.48 -8.13 -1.03
N ALA A 104 1.81 -9.25 -1.35
CA ALA A 104 0.98 -9.35 -2.56
C ALA A 104 -0.08 -8.26 -2.62
N GLY A 105 -0.77 -8.02 -1.50
CA GLY A 105 -1.81 -7.02 -1.38
C GLY A 105 -1.30 -5.59 -1.62
N ILE A 106 -0.17 -5.23 -1.00
CA ILE A 106 0.46 -3.93 -1.17
C ILE A 106 0.93 -3.73 -2.61
N ILE A 107 1.64 -4.73 -3.17
CA ILE A 107 2.16 -4.72 -4.53
C ILE A 107 1.03 -4.45 -5.54
N VAL A 108 -0.03 -5.26 -5.53
CA VAL A 108 -1.13 -5.11 -6.50
C VAL A 108 -1.90 -3.83 -6.28
N THR A 109 -2.13 -3.41 -5.02
CA THR A 109 -2.84 -2.17 -4.73
C THR A 109 -2.05 -0.97 -5.28
N LEU A 110 -0.73 -0.91 -5.09
CA LEU A 110 0.12 0.16 -5.62
C LEU A 110 0.09 0.20 -7.15
N MET A 111 0.22 -0.95 -7.81
CA MET A 111 0.15 -1.02 -9.26
C MET A 111 -1.19 -0.52 -9.80
N MET A 112 -2.29 -0.89 -9.14
CA MET A 112 -3.62 -0.42 -9.56
C MET A 112 -3.84 1.06 -9.23
N LEU A 113 -3.35 1.57 -8.10
CA LEU A 113 -3.42 3.01 -7.81
C LEU A 113 -2.64 3.82 -8.84
N SER A 114 -1.44 3.37 -9.22
CA SER A 114 -0.64 3.96 -10.30
C SER A 114 -1.38 3.92 -11.63
N HIS A 115 -1.88 2.75 -12.04
CA HIS A 115 -2.65 2.63 -13.29
C HIS A 115 -3.86 3.57 -13.33
N PHE A 116 -4.64 3.62 -12.24
CA PHE A 116 -5.85 4.45 -12.20
C PHE A 116 -5.55 5.94 -12.11
N SER A 117 -4.41 6.37 -11.54
CA SER A 117 -4.03 7.79 -11.58
C SER A 117 -3.88 8.27 -13.03
N PHE A 118 -3.20 7.50 -13.88
CA PHE A 118 -3.11 7.79 -15.33
C PHE A 118 -4.48 7.75 -16.02
N VAL A 119 -5.30 6.72 -15.76
CA VAL A 119 -6.65 6.61 -16.36
C VAL A 119 -7.53 7.81 -15.99
N THR A 120 -7.44 8.29 -14.75
CA THR A 120 -8.24 9.45 -14.29
C THR A 120 -7.69 10.77 -14.83
N TYR A 121 -6.37 10.87 -14.99
CA TYR A 121 -5.71 12.00 -15.64
C TYR A 121 -6.14 12.14 -17.11
N GLU A 122 -6.06 11.05 -17.89
CA GLU A 122 -6.47 11.02 -19.30
C GLU A 122 -7.95 11.37 -19.52
N LYS A 123 -8.80 11.08 -18.53
CA LYS A 123 -10.24 11.38 -18.54
C LYS A 123 -10.57 12.76 -17.98
N GLU A 124 -9.57 13.57 -17.63
CA GLU A 124 -9.74 14.90 -17.01
C GLU A 124 -10.55 14.87 -15.71
N HIS A 125 -10.51 13.76 -14.98
CA HIS A 125 -11.16 13.60 -13.68
C HIS A 125 -10.21 14.03 -12.56
N HIS A 126 -9.89 15.32 -12.50
CA HIS A 126 -8.84 15.87 -11.63
C HIS A 126 -8.98 15.49 -10.15
N GLU A 127 -10.18 15.60 -9.56
CA GLU A 127 -10.41 15.23 -8.15
C GLU A 127 -10.13 13.75 -7.87
N ASP A 128 -10.53 12.86 -8.79
CA ASP A 128 -10.26 11.42 -8.69
C ASP A 128 -8.75 11.16 -8.81
N CYS A 129 -8.07 11.85 -9.73
CA CYS A 129 -6.63 11.75 -9.96
C CYS A 129 -5.81 12.17 -8.73
N GLU A 130 -6.13 13.31 -8.13
CA GLU A 130 -5.46 13.80 -6.93
C GLU A 130 -5.67 12.83 -5.76
N ARG A 131 -6.91 12.38 -5.54
CA ARG A 131 -7.24 11.44 -4.47
C ARG A 131 -6.52 10.10 -4.64
N ILE A 132 -6.54 9.52 -5.85
CA ILE A 132 -5.90 8.23 -6.12
C ILE A 132 -4.36 8.34 -6.01
N SER A 133 -3.79 9.44 -6.48
CA SER A 133 -2.35 9.70 -6.32
C SER A 133 -1.98 9.86 -4.85
N ALA A 134 -2.81 10.52 -4.04
CA ALA A 134 -2.60 10.60 -2.59
C ALA A 134 -2.60 9.21 -1.92
N TYR A 135 -3.53 8.32 -2.29
CA TYR A 135 -3.54 6.94 -1.79
C TYR A 135 -2.29 6.17 -2.19
N PHE A 136 -1.76 6.37 -3.39
CA PHE A 136 -0.50 5.76 -3.81
C PHE A 136 0.65 6.18 -2.89
N HIS A 137 0.79 7.47 -2.62
CA HIS A 137 1.84 7.98 -1.73
C HIS A 137 1.65 7.50 -0.29
N GLN A 138 0.43 7.53 0.23
CA GLN A 138 0.12 7.06 1.59
C GLN A 138 0.42 5.56 1.78
N LEU A 139 0.12 4.74 0.78
CA LEU A 139 0.46 3.32 0.81
C LEU A 139 1.97 3.10 0.65
N ARG A 140 2.64 3.92 -0.17
CA ARG A 140 4.10 3.88 -0.30
C ARG A 140 4.81 4.25 1.00
N ASP A 141 4.31 5.24 1.73
CA ASP A 141 4.85 5.61 3.04
C ASP A 141 4.75 4.45 4.05
N PHE A 142 3.65 3.67 3.99
CA PHE A 142 3.48 2.49 4.84
C PHE A 142 4.54 1.41 4.56
N ILE A 143 5.03 1.27 3.32
CA ILE A 143 6.11 0.32 2.99
C ILE A 143 7.32 0.56 3.87
N PHE A 144 7.73 1.81 4.07
CA PHE A 144 8.92 2.17 4.86
C PHE A 144 8.80 1.87 6.35
N THR A 145 7.61 1.48 6.83
CA THR A 145 7.37 1.01 8.20
C THR A 145 7.50 -0.52 8.33
N LEU A 146 7.59 -1.26 7.22
CA LEU A 146 7.72 -2.71 7.19
C LEU A 146 9.18 -3.16 7.41
N SER A 147 9.39 -4.48 7.52
CA SER A 147 10.75 -5.03 7.58
C SER A 147 11.57 -4.68 6.32
N PRO A 148 12.90 -4.52 6.41
CA PRO A 148 13.73 -4.23 5.24
C PRO A 148 13.58 -5.27 4.11
N GLU A 149 13.38 -6.54 4.46
CA GLU A 149 13.15 -7.62 3.49
C GLU A 149 11.86 -7.39 2.69
N SER A 150 10.75 -7.10 3.38
CA SER A 150 9.47 -6.81 2.74
C SER A 150 9.54 -5.52 1.92
N GLN A 151 10.25 -4.50 2.40
CA GLN A 151 10.46 -3.26 1.64
C GLN A 151 11.14 -3.53 0.29
N THR A 152 12.29 -4.20 0.31
CA THR A 152 13.03 -4.54 -0.91
C THR A 152 12.20 -5.39 -1.85
N LYS A 153 11.50 -6.40 -1.33
CA LYS A 153 10.65 -7.30 -2.12
C LYS A 153 9.52 -6.56 -2.80
N ILE A 154 8.79 -5.71 -2.08
CA ILE A 154 7.69 -4.91 -2.63
C ILE A 154 8.20 -3.92 -3.69
N LEU A 155 9.29 -3.20 -3.40
CA LEU A 155 9.83 -2.19 -4.32
C LEU A 155 10.35 -2.82 -5.62
N ASN A 156 11.03 -3.96 -5.55
CA ASN A 156 11.48 -4.68 -6.74
C ASN A 156 10.32 -5.21 -7.60
N ALA A 157 9.17 -5.51 -7.00
CA ALA A 157 8.00 -6.01 -7.73
C ALA A 157 7.26 -4.93 -8.54
N ILE A 158 7.45 -3.65 -8.19
CA ILE A 158 6.72 -2.50 -8.76
C ILE A 158 7.62 -1.55 -9.57
N ASP A 159 8.92 -1.82 -9.65
CA ASP A 159 9.92 -1.05 -10.44
C ASP A 159 9.68 -1.20 -11.95
#